data_AF-A0A350LQE0-F1
#
_entry.id   AF-A0A350LQE0-F1
#
_cell.length_a   1.000
_cell.length_b   1.000
_cell.length_c   1.000
_cell.angle_alpha   90.00
_cell.angle_beta   90.00
_cell.angle_gamma   90.00
#
_symmetry.space_group_name_H-M   'P 1'
#
loop_
_entity.id
_entity.type
_entity.pdbx_description
1 polymer ?
#
loop_
_entity_poly.entity_id
_entity_poly.type
_entity_poly.pdbx_seq_one_letter_code
_entity_poly.pdbx_strand_id
1 'polypeptide(L)' 'PAPPDAPGFGAEAARARLIGALRELGPGLGDVALRCCCYLEGLEAAEKKMGWSARSAKIVLRIALHRLKRHYERLG' A
#
# COMPACT_ATOMS: atom_id res chain seq x y z
N PRO A 1 5.57 7.85 -24.59
CA PRO A 1 4.78 7.00 -23.67
C PRO A 1 4.96 5.54 -24.11
N ALA A 2 5.34 4.63 -23.20
CA ALA A 2 5.53 3.23 -23.54
C ALA A 2 4.19 2.56 -23.95
N PRO A 3 4.19 1.59 -24.88
CA PRO A 3 2.97 0.97 -25.38
C PRO A 3 2.24 0.18 -24.27
N PRO A 4 0.89 0.08 -24.33
CA PRO A 4 0.08 -0.59 -23.31
C PRO A 4 0.43 -2.07 -23.10
N ASP A 5 1.08 -2.68 -24.10
CA ASP A 5 1.42 -4.11 -24.14
C ASP A 5 2.92 -4.38 -23.88
N ALA A 6 3.67 -3.36 -23.44
CA ALA A 6 5.05 -3.58 -23.01
C ALA A 6 5.09 -4.63 -21.89
N PRO A 7 5.95 -5.67 -21.96
CA PRO A 7 6.07 -6.68 -20.92
C PRO A 7 6.34 -5.99 -19.58
N GLY A 8 5.37 -6.05 -18.65
CA GLY A 8 5.42 -5.34 -17.36
C GLY A 8 4.40 -4.21 -17.16
N PHE A 9 3.64 -3.79 -18.18
CA PHE A 9 2.69 -2.66 -18.09
C PHE A 9 1.20 -3.05 -18.18
N GLY A 10 0.87 -4.33 -18.36
CA GLY A 10 -0.51 -4.80 -18.35
C GLY A 10 -1.16 -4.82 -16.96
N ALA A 11 -2.50 -4.81 -16.92
CA ALA A 11 -3.28 -4.83 -15.67
C ALA A 11 -2.92 -6.01 -14.76
N GLU A 12 -2.63 -7.19 -15.35
CA GLU A 12 -2.21 -8.37 -14.60
C GLU A 12 -0.84 -8.18 -13.94
N ALA A 13 0.13 -7.60 -14.65
CA ALA A 13 1.45 -7.29 -14.10
C ALA A 13 1.36 -6.23 -12.98
N ALA A 14 0.49 -5.23 -13.15
CA ALA A 14 0.22 -4.24 -12.11
C ALA A 14 -0.41 -4.88 -10.86
N ARG A 15 -1.38 -5.78 -11.06
CA ARG A 15 -2.01 -6.54 -9.97
C ARG A 15 -1.00 -7.41 -9.23
N ALA A 16 -0.12 -8.10 -9.95
CA ALA A 16 0.94 -8.93 -9.37
C ALA A 16 1.89 -8.10 -8.48
N ARG A 17 2.31 -6.92 -8.94
CA ARG A 17 3.14 -6.00 -8.14
C ARG A 17 2.42 -5.53 -6.87
N LEU A 18 1.16 -5.14 -6.98
CA LEU A 18 0.36 -4.72 -5.82
C LEU A 18 0.22 -5.87 -4.81
N ILE A 19 -0.12 -7.07 -5.26
CA ILE A 19 -0.26 -8.24 -4.38
C ILE A 19 1.08 -8.58 -3.71
N GLY A 20 2.19 -8.51 -4.43
CA GLY A 20 3.53 -8.68 -3.88
C GLY A 20 3.83 -7.67 -2.76
N ALA A 21 3.51 -6.40 -3.00
CA ALA A 21 3.70 -5.33 -2.03
C ALA A 21 2.84 -5.54 -0.77
N LEU A 22 1.57 -5.91 -0.92
CA LEU A 22 0.67 -6.17 0.20
C LEU A 22 1.11 -7.39 1.02
N ARG A 23 1.61 -8.43 0.37
CA ARG A 23 2.20 -9.60 1.06
C ARG A 23 3.43 -9.22 1.87
N GLU A 24 4.29 -8.36 1.34
CA GLU A 24 5.47 -7.87 2.07
C GLU A 24 5.08 -7.00 3.28
N LEU A 25 4.05 -6.15 3.13
CA LEU A 25 3.56 -5.31 4.22
C LEU A 25 2.97 -6.14 5.37
N GLY A 26 2.24 -7.20 5.03
CA GLY A 26 1.51 -8.02 5.98
C GLY A 26 0.23 -7.35 6.52
N PRO A 27 -0.53 -8.07 7.37
CA PRO A 27 -1.76 -7.56 7.96
C PRO A 27 -1.51 -6.33 8.82
N GLY A 28 -2.49 -5.43 8.86
CA GLY A 28 -2.40 -4.13 9.51
C GLY A 28 -1.76 -3.05 8.63
N LEU A 29 -0.51 -3.27 8.20
CA LEU A 29 0.20 -2.29 7.35
C LEU A 29 -0.34 -2.26 5.92
N GLY A 30 -0.63 -3.42 5.33
CA GLY A 30 -1.28 -3.51 4.03
C GLY A 30 -2.68 -2.89 4.05
N ASP A 31 -3.44 -3.15 5.13
CA ASP A 31 -4.81 -2.66 5.29
C ASP A 31 -4.88 -1.14 5.38
N VAL A 32 -4.04 -0.51 6.22
CA VAL A 32 -4.02 0.97 6.33
C VAL A 32 -3.53 1.63 5.04
N ALA A 33 -2.56 1.01 4.34
CA ALA A 33 -2.08 1.53 3.07
C ALA A 33 -3.19 1.52 2.01
N LEU A 34 -3.95 0.43 1.88
CA LEU A 34 -5.10 0.36 0.96
C LEU A 34 -6.20 1.35 1.33
N ARG A 35 -6.56 1.43 2.61
CA ARG A 35 -7.59 2.35 3.09
C ARG A 35 -7.26 3.79 2.74
N CYS A 36 -6.06 4.26 3.08
CA CYS A 36 -5.70 5.64 2.88
C CYS A 36 -5.35 5.96 1.42
N CYS A 37 -4.65 5.08 0.70
CA CYS A 37 -4.18 5.37 -0.66
C CYS A 37 -5.18 4.99 -1.76
N CYS A 38 -5.96 3.91 -1.58
CA CYS A 38 -6.89 3.43 -2.61
C CYS A 38 -8.34 3.82 -2.30
N TYR A 39 -8.77 3.73 -1.05
CA TYR A 39 -10.13 4.13 -0.66
C TYR A 39 -10.23 5.60 -0.24
N LEU A 40 -9.11 6.32 -0.22
CA LEU A 40 -9.01 7.73 0.17
C LEU A 40 -9.63 7.98 1.57
N GLU A 41 -9.56 6.97 2.44
CA GLU A 41 -10.09 7.04 3.79
C GLU A 41 -9.18 7.92 4.68
N GLY A 42 -9.79 8.87 5.39
CA GLY A 42 -9.09 9.73 6.33
C GLY A 42 -8.45 8.93 7.48
N LEU A 43 -7.30 9.40 7.98
CA LEU A 43 -6.51 8.69 9.00
C LEU A 43 -7.30 8.40 10.28
N GLU A 44 -8.13 9.32 10.74
CA GLU A 44 -8.95 9.14 11.95
C GLU A 44 -10.00 8.03 11.76
N ALA A 45 -10.60 7.95 10.57
CA ALA A 45 -11.56 6.90 10.26
C ALA A 45 -10.88 5.54 10.12
N ALA A 46 -9.71 5.49 9.46
CA ALA A 46 -8.89 4.29 9.38
C ALA A 46 -8.46 3.82 10.78
N GLU A 47 -8.00 4.71 11.64
CA GLU A 47 -7.62 4.43 13.03
C GLU A 47 -8.76 3.78 13.82
N LYS A 48 -9.96 4.37 13.75
CA LYS A 48 -11.15 3.86 14.42
C LYS A 48 -11.57 2.49 13.89
N LYS A 49 -11.53 2.27 12.57
CA LYS A 49 -11.88 0.97 11.95
C LYS A 49 -10.86 -0.13 12.28
N MET A 50 -9.60 0.24 12.43
CA MET A 50 -8.52 -0.67 12.79
C MET A 50 -8.46 -0.97 14.30
N GLY A 51 -9.25 -0.27 15.13
CA GLY A 51 -9.23 -0.42 16.58
C GLY A 51 -7.92 0.07 17.21
N TRP A 52 -7.24 1.02 16.57
CA TRP A 52 -5.96 1.54 17.04
C TRP A 52 -6.14 2.72 18.01
N SER A 53 -5.10 2.99 18.81
CA SER A 53 -5.07 4.12 19.72
C SER A 53 -5.00 5.45 18.96
N ALA A 54 -5.52 6.52 19.58
CA ALA A 54 -5.59 7.84 18.97
C ALA A 54 -4.22 8.36 18.50
N ARG A 55 -4.17 8.95 17.29
CA ARG A 55 -2.96 9.52 16.65
C ARG A 55 -1.85 8.52 16.28
N SER A 56 -2.15 7.21 16.30
CA SER A 56 -1.21 6.17 15.87
C SER A 56 -1.19 6.00 14.35
N ALA A 57 -2.32 6.22 13.66
CA ALA A 57 -2.49 5.88 12.26
C ALA A 57 -1.46 6.58 11.34
N LYS A 58 -1.08 7.83 11.64
CA LYS A 58 -0.04 8.54 10.87
C LYS A 58 1.30 7.82 10.90
N ILE A 59 1.73 7.36 12.07
CA ILE A 59 3.02 6.67 12.23
C ILE A 59 2.97 5.31 11.56
N VAL A 60 1.87 4.57 11.75
CA VAL A 60 1.69 3.24 11.15
C VAL A 60 1.64 3.33 9.61
N LEU A 61 0.88 4.29 9.06
CA LEU A 61 0.88 4.55 7.62
C LEU A 61 2.27 4.94 7.11
N ARG A 62 3.01 5.79 7.84
CA ARG A 62 4.38 6.16 7.45
C ARG A 62 5.32 4.95 7.40
N ILE A 63 5.19 4.00 8.33
CA ILE A 63 5.93 2.74 8.33
C ILE A 63 5.54 1.88 7.12
N ALA A 64 4.24 1.75 6.86
CA ALA A 64 3.73 1.03 5.69
C ALA A 64 4.30 1.62 4.39
N LEU A 65 4.21 2.95 4.20
CA LEU A 65 4.73 3.61 2.99
C LEU A 65 6.25 3.49 2.85
N HIS A 66 7.02 3.51 3.95
CA HIS A 66 8.46 3.27 3.90
C HIS A 66 8.79 1.85 3.44
N ARG A 67 8.06 0.85 3.94
CA ARG A 67 8.23 -0.55 3.49
C ARG A 67 7.81 -0.71 2.03
N LEU A 68 6.72 -0.06 1.65
CA LEU A 68 6.23 -0.05 0.27
C LEU A 68 7.27 0.55 -0.70
N LYS A 69 7.88 1.67 -0.32
CA LYS A 69 8.99 2.27 -1.08
C LYS A 69 10.14 1.28 -1.26
N ARG A 70 10.60 0.67 -0.16
CA ARG A 70 11.69 -0.33 -0.21
C ARG A 70 11.34 -1.55 -1.06
N HIS A 71 10.08 -2.00 -1.03
CA HIS A 71 9.61 -3.10 -1.88
C HIS A 71 9.77 -2.75 -3.36
N TYR A 72 9.26 -1.58 -3.78
CA TYR A 72 9.35 -1.16 -5.18
C TYR A 72 10.78 -0.84 -5.62
N GLU A 73 11.62 -0.26 -4.75
CA GLU A 73 13.05 -0.05 -5.03
C GLU A 73 13.80 -1.37 -5.27
N ARG A 74 13.39 -2.47 -4.64
CA ARG A 74 13.98 -3.80 -4.91
C ARG A 74 13.46 -4.46 -6.18
N LEU A 75 12.29 -4.06 -6.66
CA LEU A 75 11.69 -4.61 -7.87
C LEU A 75 12.27 -4.00 -9.16
N GLY A 76 12.83 -2.79 -9.11
CA GLY A 76 13.46 -2.11 -10.24
C GLY A 76 13.21 -0.61 -10.26
#